data_AF-A0A851D4G1-F1
#
_entry.id   AF-A0A851D4G1-F1
#
_cell.length_a   1.000
_cell.length_b   1.000
_cell.length_c   1.000
_cell.angle_alpha   90.00
_cell.angle_beta   90.00
_cell.angle_gamma   90.00
#
_symmetry.space_group_name_H-M   'P 1'
#
loop_
_entity.id
_entity.type
_entity.pdbx_description
1 polymer ?
#
loop_
_entity_poly.entity_id
_entity_poly.type
_entity_poly.pdbx_seq_one_letter_code
_entity_poly.pdbx_strand_id
1 'polypeptide(L)'
;PLPQIELFKQGFNQKLQEGQKKLHQMWLDWSRKYSKESGDESSVEPEELEYLALLVARNISQQLQITCCKIVSAIQGLPSSLQEKVNQSLSTAEELHTAFLAANSFQDLSTSVLTQSQRKLAVIQKYMEELLDYLKNNIPLSWLVGPFCPREEGE
;
A
#
# COMPACT_ATOMS: atom_id res chain seq x y z
N PRO A 1 8.20 -25.73 11.70
CA PRO A 1 7.14 -24.97 10.99
C PRO A 1 6.91 -23.54 11.53
N LEU A 2 6.85 -23.35 12.85
CA LEU A 2 6.74 -22.04 13.51
C LEU A 2 7.83 -20.99 13.13
N PRO A 3 9.11 -21.36 12.91
CA PRO A 3 10.16 -20.37 12.65
C PRO A 3 10.00 -19.59 11.34
N GLN A 4 9.40 -20.20 10.32
CA GLN A 4 9.29 -19.59 8.99
C GLN A 4 8.18 -18.53 8.93
N ILE A 5 7.06 -18.75 9.64
CA ILE A 5 5.97 -17.78 9.76
C ILE A 5 6.45 -16.56 10.54
N GLU A 6 7.24 -16.78 11.57
CA GLU A 6 7.84 -15.72 12.38
C GLU A 6 8.85 -14.90 11.57
N LEU A 7 9.66 -15.57 10.73
CA LEU A 7 10.57 -14.90 9.78
C LEU A 7 9.81 -14.06 8.74
N PHE A 8 8.72 -14.59 8.18
CA PHE A 8 7.91 -13.87 7.20
C PHE A 8 7.22 -12.65 7.81
N LYS A 9 6.65 -12.80 9.02
CA LYS A 9 6.09 -11.68 9.79
C LYS A 9 7.14 -10.64 10.11
N GLN A 10 8.34 -11.07 10.50
CA GLN A 10 9.43 -10.16 10.82
C GLN A 10 9.92 -9.42 9.56
N GLY A 11 10.06 -10.11 8.42
CA GLY A 11 10.40 -9.51 7.13
C GLY A 11 9.32 -8.56 6.62
N PHE A 12 8.04 -8.87 6.83
CA PHE A 12 6.92 -7.99 6.50
C PHE A 12 6.91 -6.74 7.39
N ASN A 13 7.05 -6.89 8.70
CA ASN A 13 7.13 -5.77 9.64
C ASN A 13 8.37 -4.90 9.38
N GLN A 14 9.51 -5.50 9.04
CA GLN A 14 10.71 -4.77 8.63
C GLN A 14 10.46 -3.95 7.37
N LYS A 15 9.88 -4.54 6.32
CA LYS A 15 9.53 -3.81 5.09
C LYS A 15 8.51 -2.71 5.32
N LEU A 16 7.52 -2.94 6.18
CA LEU A 16 6.53 -1.93 6.56
C LEU A 16 7.20 -0.77 7.31
N GLN A 17 8.06 -1.08 8.28
CA GLN A 17 8.80 -0.09 9.05
C GLN A 17 9.80 0.66 8.17
N GLU A 18 10.44 0.00 7.22
CA GLU A 18 11.34 0.60 6.25
C GLU A 18 10.58 1.50 5.26
N GLY A 19 9.36 1.11 4.86
CA GLY A 19 8.43 1.96 4.12
C GLY A 19 8.03 3.21 4.91
N GLN A 20 7.70 3.06 6.19
CA GLN A 20 7.39 4.18 7.09
C GLN A 20 8.59 5.11 7.27
N LYS A 21 9.79 4.56 7.48
CA LYS A 21 11.04 5.31 7.57
C LYS A 21 11.33 6.05 6.27
N LYS A 22 11.12 5.42 5.11
CA LYS A 22 11.29 6.04 3.81
C LYS A 22 10.31 7.19 3.60
N LEU A 23 9.05 7.03 3.96
CA LEU A 23 8.05 8.09 3.90
C LEU A 23 8.39 9.25 4.85
N HIS A 24 8.81 8.93 6.08
CA HIS A 24 9.26 9.93 7.05
C HIS A 24 10.52 10.67 6.57
N GLN A 25 11.47 9.95 5.97
CA GLN A 25 12.68 10.53 5.40
C GLN A 25 12.35 11.43 4.19
N MET A 26 11.47 10.96 3.30
CA MET A 26 10.95 11.77 2.20
C MET A 26 10.27 13.03 2.73
N TRP A 27 9.46 12.93 3.80
CA TRP A 27 8.84 14.07 4.46
C TRP A 27 9.87 15.07 5.03
N LEU A 28 10.92 14.59 5.70
CA LEU A 28 11.98 15.42 6.30
C LEU A 28 12.89 16.08 5.26
N ASP A 29 13.29 15.34 4.22
CA ASP A 29 14.12 15.88 3.15
C ASP A 29 13.35 16.95 2.36
N TRP A 30 12.04 16.74 2.24
CA TRP A 30 11.14 17.63 1.54
C TRP A 30 10.82 18.89 2.35
N SER A 31 10.56 18.79 3.67
CA SER A 31 10.39 19.97 4.55
C SER A 31 11.67 20.82 4.62
N ARG A 32 12.84 20.16 4.60
CA ARG A 32 14.15 20.83 4.59
C ARG A 32 14.44 21.52 3.27
N LYS A 33 14.04 20.92 2.15
CA LYS A 33 14.20 21.53 0.82
C LYS A 33 13.32 22.78 0.69
N TYR A 34 12.07 22.66 1.12
CA TYR A 34 11.11 23.77 1.14
C TYR A 34 11.60 24.97 1.99
N SER A 35 12.03 24.71 3.22
CA SER A 35 12.53 25.75 4.14
C SER A 35 13.84 26.43 3.67
N LYS A 36 14.62 25.78 2.79
CA LYS A 36 15.84 26.36 2.20
C LYS A 36 15.58 27.17 0.92
N GLU A 37 14.53 26.83 0.17
CA GLU A 37 14.19 27.50 -1.10
C GLU A 37 13.30 28.73 -0.88
N SER A 38 12.48 28.78 0.18
CA SER A 38 11.59 29.92 0.45
C SER A 38 12.28 31.10 1.14
N GLY A 39 13.39 30.90 1.85
CA GLY A 39 14.14 31.97 2.53
C GLY A 39 13.34 32.77 3.57
N ASP A 40 12.12 32.34 3.87
CA ASP A 40 11.11 33.09 4.60
C ASP A 40 10.57 32.20 5.74
N GLU A 41 10.58 32.73 6.96
CA GLU A 41 9.86 32.16 8.11
C GLU A 41 8.34 32.46 8.01
N SER A 42 7.81 32.60 6.79
CA SER A 42 6.39 32.82 6.55
C SER A 42 5.64 31.50 6.46
N SER A 43 4.47 31.50 7.11
CA SER A 43 3.50 30.42 7.11
C SER A 43 3.27 29.86 5.71
N VAL A 44 3.38 28.53 5.54
CA VAL A 44 3.01 27.84 4.29
C VAL A 44 1.58 28.25 3.89
N GLU A 45 1.39 28.69 2.65
CA GLU A 45 0.08 29.06 2.12
C GLU A 45 -0.85 27.82 2.12
N PRO A 46 -2.13 27.96 2.53
CA PRO A 46 -3.08 26.84 2.62
C PRO A 46 -3.23 26.02 1.34
N GLU A 47 -3.18 26.67 0.17
CA GLU A 47 -3.29 26.03 -1.14
C GLU A 47 -2.11 25.11 -1.44
N GLU A 48 -0.92 25.46 -0.93
CA GLU A 48 0.27 24.62 -1.09
C GLU A 48 0.15 23.37 -0.22
N LEU A 49 -0.31 23.50 1.04
CA LEU A 49 -0.58 22.35 1.91
C LEU A 49 -1.62 21.39 1.30
N GLU A 50 -2.65 21.95 0.66
CA GLU A 50 -3.69 21.19 -0.02
C GLU A 50 -3.16 20.38 -1.21
N TYR A 51 -2.43 21.04 -2.12
CA TYR A 51 -1.79 20.38 -3.26
C TYR A 51 -0.90 19.21 -2.80
N LEU A 52 -0.15 19.42 -1.71
CA LEU A 52 0.75 18.41 -1.16
C LEU A 52 0.01 17.22 -0.56
N ALA A 53 -1.04 17.47 0.21
CA ALA A 53 -1.87 16.40 0.76
C ALA A 53 -2.48 15.54 -0.36
N LEU A 54 -2.97 16.17 -1.45
CA LEU A 54 -3.47 15.47 -2.63
C LEU A 54 -2.37 14.66 -3.33
N LEU A 55 -1.17 15.23 -3.50
CA LEU A 55 -0.03 14.52 -4.08
C LEU A 55 0.34 13.28 -3.26
N VAL A 56 0.36 13.41 -1.93
CA VAL A 56 0.61 12.29 -1.01
C VAL A 56 -0.49 11.24 -1.13
N ALA A 57 -1.77 11.63 -1.14
CA ALA A 57 -2.90 10.71 -1.29
C ALA A 57 -2.85 9.95 -2.62
N ARG A 58 -2.52 10.63 -3.73
CA ARG A 58 -2.33 10.02 -5.06
C ARG A 58 -1.19 9.01 -5.05
N ASN A 59 -0.04 9.36 -4.50
CA ASN A 59 1.11 8.46 -4.45
C ASN A 59 0.83 7.23 -3.57
N ILE A 60 0.22 7.41 -2.39
CA ILE A 60 -0.10 6.29 -1.50
C ILE A 60 -1.14 5.36 -2.13
N SER A 61 -2.21 5.90 -2.73
CA SER A 61 -3.22 5.09 -3.41
C SER A 61 -2.66 4.33 -4.62
N GLN A 62 -1.73 4.94 -5.37
CA GLN A 62 -1.01 4.24 -6.44
C GLN A 62 -0.17 3.09 -5.90
N GLN A 63 0.58 3.29 -4.82
CA GLN A 63 1.37 2.22 -4.21
C GLN A 63 0.50 1.08 -3.68
N LEU A 64 -0.69 1.40 -3.14
CA LEU A 64 -1.67 0.42 -2.73
C LEU A 64 -2.16 -0.42 -3.93
N GLN A 65 -2.49 0.21 -5.06
CA GLN A 65 -2.86 -0.48 -6.30
C GLN A 65 -1.74 -1.42 -6.78
N ILE A 66 -0.52 -0.90 -6.90
CA ILE A 66 0.66 -1.69 -7.31
C ILE A 66 0.87 -2.89 -6.38
N THR A 67 0.68 -2.69 -5.08
CA THR A 67 0.83 -3.76 -4.08
C THR A 67 -0.26 -4.81 -4.23
N CYS A 68 -1.53 -4.41 -4.38
CA CYS A 68 -2.63 -5.34 -4.63
C CYS A 68 -2.39 -6.16 -5.90
N CYS A 69 -1.91 -5.53 -6.99
CA CYS A 69 -1.56 -6.21 -8.23
C CYS A 69 -0.45 -7.26 -8.02
N LYS A 70 0.60 -6.93 -7.27
CA LYS A 70 1.65 -7.90 -6.90
C LYS A 70 1.08 -9.07 -6.09
N ILE A 71 0.16 -8.80 -5.16
CA ILE A 71 -0.47 -9.84 -4.35
C ILE A 71 -1.35 -10.75 -5.21
N VAL A 72 -2.15 -10.21 -6.14
CA VAL A 72 -2.95 -11.01 -7.09
C VAL A 72 -2.07 -12.03 -7.82
N SER A 73 -0.89 -11.62 -8.29
CA SER A 73 0.07 -12.54 -8.92
C SER A 73 0.68 -13.54 -7.95
N ALA A 74 0.90 -13.16 -6.70
CA ALA A 74 1.56 -14.00 -5.69
C ALA A 74 0.63 -15.07 -5.08
N ILE A 75 -0.69 -14.95 -5.22
CA ILE A 75 -1.67 -15.88 -4.62
C ILE A 75 -2.21 -16.93 -5.60
N GLN A 76 -1.58 -17.09 -6.76
CA GLN A 76 -2.03 -18.06 -7.75
C GLN A 76 -2.11 -19.47 -7.16
N GLY A 77 -3.25 -20.12 -7.37
CA GLY A 77 -3.51 -21.46 -6.87
C GLY A 77 -4.04 -21.54 -5.44
N LEU A 78 -4.25 -20.42 -4.74
CA LEU A 78 -5.09 -20.39 -3.53
C LEU A 78 -6.58 -20.66 -3.86
N PRO A 79 -7.46 -20.93 -2.88
CA PRO A 79 -8.89 -21.05 -3.12
C PRO A 79 -9.46 -19.86 -3.90
N SER A 80 -10.34 -20.14 -4.88
CA SER A 80 -10.91 -19.12 -5.77
C SER A 80 -11.63 -18.00 -5.01
N SER A 81 -12.28 -18.32 -3.89
CA SER A 81 -12.94 -17.34 -3.02
C SER A 81 -11.98 -16.31 -2.42
N LEU A 82 -10.73 -16.69 -2.14
CA LEU A 82 -9.70 -15.76 -1.67
C LEU A 82 -9.10 -14.96 -2.83
N GLN A 83 -8.85 -15.62 -3.96
CA GLN A 83 -8.40 -14.93 -5.16
C GLN A 83 -9.40 -13.86 -5.61
N GLU A 84 -10.71 -14.14 -5.55
CA GLU A 84 -11.76 -13.19 -5.87
C GLU A 84 -11.73 -11.97 -4.94
N LYS A 85 -11.60 -12.18 -3.61
CA LYS A 85 -11.49 -11.08 -2.63
C LYS A 85 -10.27 -10.19 -2.88
N VAL A 86 -9.12 -10.78 -3.19
CA VAL A 86 -7.91 -10.00 -3.48
C VAL A 86 -8.02 -9.24 -4.80
N ASN A 87 -8.68 -9.83 -5.81
CA ASN A 87 -9.02 -9.09 -7.05
C ASN A 87 -9.98 -7.93 -6.76
N GLN A 88 -11.00 -8.12 -5.91
CA GLN A 88 -11.87 -7.04 -5.45
C GLN A 88 -11.08 -5.95 -4.72
N SER A 89 -10.06 -6.30 -3.91
CA SER A 89 -9.17 -5.32 -3.29
C SER A 89 -8.38 -4.52 -4.33
N LEU A 90 -7.91 -5.15 -5.41
CA LEU A 90 -7.25 -4.45 -6.51
C LEU A 90 -8.20 -3.46 -7.18
N SER A 91 -9.40 -3.89 -7.61
CA SER A 91 -10.39 -3.00 -8.21
C SER A 91 -10.78 -1.86 -7.26
N THR A 92 -10.91 -2.15 -5.97
CA THR A 92 -11.20 -1.13 -4.94
C THR A 92 -10.08 -0.11 -4.80
N ALA A 93 -8.81 -0.56 -4.87
CA ALA A 93 -7.64 0.31 -4.84
C ALA A 93 -7.53 1.18 -6.11
N GLU A 94 -7.91 0.64 -7.27
CA GLU A 94 -8.00 1.38 -8.53
C GLU A 94 -9.01 2.51 -8.45
N GLU A 95 -10.23 2.21 -7.99
CA GLU A 95 -11.25 3.24 -7.82
C GLU A 95 -10.84 4.31 -6.81
N LEU A 96 -10.14 3.93 -5.74
CA LEU A 96 -9.61 4.86 -4.75
C LEU A 96 -8.55 5.78 -5.37
N HIS A 97 -7.63 5.22 -6.14
CA HIS A 97 -6.59 5.98 -6.83
C HIS A 97 -7.19 6.94 -7.86
N THR A 98 -8.15 6.50 -8.66
CA THR A 98 -8.86 7.35 -9.62
C THR A 98 -9.56 8.52 -8.94
N ALA A 99 -10.20 8.30 -7.78
CA ALA A 99 -10.86 9.38 -7.03
C ALA A 99 -9.87 10.47 -6.58
N PHE A 100 -8.70 10.09 -6.03
CA PHE A 100 -7.68 11.06 -5.62
C PHE A 100 -6.93 11.69 -6.79
N LEU A 101 -6.80 10.98 -7.91
CA LEU A 101 -6.18 11.51 -9.13
C LEU A 101 -7.06 12.60 -9.76
N ALA A 102 -8.38 12.42 -9.73
CA ALA A 102 -9.34 13.37 -10.31
C ALA A 102 -9.49 14.68 -9.52
N ALA A 103 -9.23 14.67 -8.21
CA ALA A 103 -9.34 15.85 -7.35
C ALA A 103 -8.16 16.80 -7.57
N ASN A 104 -8.40 18.05 -7.99
CA ASN A 104 -7.37 19.09 -8.12
C ASN A 104 -7.26 19.96 -6.86
N SER A 105 -8.30 19.93 -6.03
CA SER A 105 -8.46 20.66 -4.78
C SER A 105 -9.20 19.80 -3.73
N PHE A 106 -9.20 20.21 -2.47
CA PHE A 106 -10.03 19.64 -1.41
C PHE A 106 -11.51 19.88 -1.63
N GLN A 107 -11.88 20.94 -2.38
CA GLN A 107 -13.28 21.18 -2.75
C GLN A 107 -13.83 20.07 -3.65
N ASP A 108 -12.96 19.39 -4.42
CA ASP A 108 -13.32 18.22 -5.23
C ASP A 108 -13.52 16.95 -4.37
N LEU A 109 -13.03 16.95 -3.13
CA LEU A 109 -13.13 15.85 -2.17
C LEU A 109 -14.28 16.06 -1.19
N SER A 110 -15.50 15.81 -1.66
CA SER A 110 -16.67 15.86 -0.79
C SER A 110 -16.59 14.87 0.38
N THR A 111 -17.34 15.15 1.45
CA THR A 111 -17.44 14.24 2.61
C THR A 111 -17.89 12.83 2.21
N SER A 112 -18.74 12.70 1.18
CA SER A 112 -19.16 11.38 0.70
C SER A 112 -18.03 10.63 0.02
N VAL A 113 -17.19 11.31 -0.77
CA VAL A 113 -15.98 10.73 -1.39
C VAL A 113 -15.00 10.27 -0.31
N LEU A 114 -14.71 11.10 0.69
CA LEU A 114 -13.82 10.72 1.80
C LEU A 114 -14.36 9.53 2.60
N THR A 115 -15.65 9.53 2.90
CA THR A 115 -16.29 8.42 3.62
C THR A 115 -16.27 7.14 2.78
N GLN A 116 -16.50 7.24 1.47
CA GLN A 116 -16.40 6.11 0.56
C GLN A 116 -14.96 5.57 0.51
N SER A 117 -13.97 6.45 0.42
CA SER A 117 -12.54 6.10 0.45
C SER A 117 -12.17 5.34 1.73
N GLN A 118 -12.65 5.78 2.90
CA GLN A 118 -12.44 5.06 4.16
C GLN A 118 -13.07 3.66 4.16
N ARG A 119 -14.30 3.52 3.65
CA ARG A 119 -14.96 2.20 3.53
C ARG A 119 -14.20 1.28 2.57
N LYS A 120 -13.74 1.81 1.43
CA LYS A 120 -12.91 1.09 0.45
C LYS A 120 -11.62 0.57 1.08
N LEU A 121 -10.93 1.41 1.85
CA LEU A 121 -9.73 1.00 2.60
C LEU A 121 -10.04 -0.11 3.62
N ALA A 122 -11.17 -0.02 4.35
CA ALA A 122 -11.58 -1.05 5.29
C ALA A 122 -11.87 -2.40 4.59
N VAL A 123 -12.46 -2.38 3.40
CA VAL A 123 -12.68 -3.59 2.58
C VAL A 123 -11.35 -4.22 2.17
N ILE A 124 -10.41 -3.42 1.65
CA ILE A 124 -9.07 -3.91 1.27
C ILE A 124 -8.38 -4.54 2.49
N GLN A 125 -8.38 -3.85 3.63
CA GLN A 125 -7.78 -4.35 4.87
C GLN A 125 -8.39 -5.69 5.29
N LYS A 126 -9.72 -5.77 5.36
CA LYS A 126 -10.44 -6.99 5.74
C LYS A 126 -10.06 -8.17 4.84
N TYR A 127 -10.03 -7.99 3.53
CA TYR A 127 -9.69 -9.07 2.59
C TYR A 127 -8.23 -9.50 2.70
N MET A 128 -7.31 -8.57 2.97
CA MET A 128 -5.91 -8.91 3.22
C MET A 128 -5.74 -9.66 4.56
N GLU A 129 -6.48 -9.30 5.60
CA GLU A 129 -6.49 -10.02 6.88
C GLU A 129 -7.02 -11.44 6.72
N GLU A 130 -8.11 -11.63 5.98
CA GLU A 130 -8.66 -12.96 5.68
C GLU A 130 -7.68 -13.83 4.88
N LEU A 131 -6.95 -13.25 3.92
CA LEU A 131 -5.88 -13.93 3.20
C LEU A 131 -4.77 -14.40 4.16
N LEU A 132 -4.30 -13.50 5.03
CA LEU A 132 -3.23 -13.80 5.99
C LEU A 132 -3.67 -14.85 7.02
N ASP A 133 -4.93 -14.81 7.47
CA ASP A 133 -5.48 -15.81 8.38
C ASP A 133 -5.55 -17.19 7.69
N TYR A 134 -6.01 -17.24 6.44
CA TYR A 134 -6.01 -18.49 5.67
C TYR A 134 -4.60 -19.07 5.56
N LEU A 135 -3.60 -18.26 5.16
CA LEU A 135 -2.21 -18.71 5.00
C LEU A 135 -1.58 -19.17 6.32
N LYS A 136 -1.98 -18.58 7.44
CA LYS A 136 -1.52 -18.98 8.77
C LYS A 136 -2.07 -20.34 9.18
N ASN A 137 -3.32 -20.62 8.83
CA ASN A 137 -4.06 -21.79 9.31
C ASN A 137 -4.04 -22.97 8.33
N ASN A 138 -3.49 -22.80 7.13
CA ASN A 138 -3.51 -23.80 6.06
C ASN A 138 -2.14 -23.94 5.36
N ILE A 139 -1.90 -25.09 4.74
CA ILE A 139 -0.76 -25.32 3.84
C ILE A 139 -1.33 -25.63 2.44
N PRO A 140 -1.55 -24.60 1.61
CA PRO A 140 -2.18 -24.77 0.30
C PRO A 140 -1.23 -25.47 -0.68
N LEU A 141 -1.53 -26.73 -1.00
CA LEU A 141 -0.70 -27.55 -1.90
C LEU A 141 -0.67 -27.02 -3.35
N SER A 142 -1.72 -26.32 -3.76
CA SER A 142 -1.84 -25.73 -5.08
C SER A 142 -1.23 -24.33 -5.20
N TRP A 143 -0.71 -23.76 -4.11
CA TRP A 143 -0.16 -22.41 -4.11
C TRP A 143 1.17 -22.33 -4.86
N LEU A 144 1.20 -21.52 -5.90
CA LEU A 144 2.41 -21.23 -6.65
C LEU A 144 3.24 -20.15 -5.93
N VAL A 145 4.28 -20.60 -5.23
CA VAL A 145 5.26 -19.71 -4.58
C VAL A 145 6.45 -19.50 -5.52
N GLY A 146 7.02 -18.30 -5.55
CA GLY A 146 8.20 -17.97 -6.35
C GLY A 146 8.33 -16.48 -6.66
N PRO A 147 9.35 -16.07 -7.44
CA PRO A 147 10.34 -16.91 -8.11
C PRO A 147 11.39 -17.48 -7.16
N PHE A 148 11.89 -18.69 -7.46
CA PHE A 148 13.02 -19.32 -6.76
C PHE A 148 14.21 -19.39 -7.71
N CYS A 149 15.39 -19.00 -7.23
CA CYS A 149 16.65 -19.17 -7.95
C CYS A 149 17.43 -20.33 -7.32
N PRO A 150 17.98 -21.28 -8.11
CA PRO A 150 18.89 -22.29 -7.56
C PRO A 150 20.12 -21.59 -6.99
N ARG A 151 20.65 -22.12 -5.88
CA ARG A 151 21.94 -21.67 -5.34
C ARG A 151 23.05 -22.29 -6.19
N GLU A 152 23.95 -21.49 -6.75
CA GLU A 152 25.19 -22.02 -7.33
C GLU A 152 26.05 -22.57 -6.20
N GLU A 153 26.20 -23.90 -6.13
CA GLU A 153 27.21 -24.53 -5.28
C GLU A 153 28.56 -24.34 -5.98
N GLY A 154 29.41 -23.50 -5.40
CA GLY A 154 30.79 -23.34 -5.87
C GLY A 154 31.60 -24.60 -5.58
N GLU A 155 32.26 -25.11 -6.61
CA GLU A 155 33.33 -26.13 -6.54
C GLU A 155 34.58 -25.58 -5.84
#